data_AF-A0A168FIW5-F1
#
_entry.id   AF-A0A168FIW5-F1
#
_cell.length_a   1.000
_cell.length_b   1.000
_cell.length_c   1.000
_cell.angle_alpha   90.00
_cell.angle_beta   90.00
_cell.angle_gamma   90.00
#
_symmetry.space_group_name_H-M   'P 1'
#
loop_
_entity.id
_entity.type
_entity.pdbx_description
1 polymer ?
#
loop_
_entity_poly.entity_id
_entity_poly.type
_entity_poly.pdbx_seq_one_letter_code
_entity_poly.pdbx_strand_id
1 'polypeptide(L)'
;MRLHALKKQDAGGMKPGEPNIRGALEMEELLKLAQSAGWSVARRGVVSPPEAMRDGYWEAKIVTSRSFQEGVLSQGFSNAQEESVLAFVPQIEQAMEQLEYVGARVTTMEVAWAVLERQQV
;
A
#
# COMPACT_ATOMS: atom_id res chain seq x y z
N MET A 1 -7.56 -9.82 1.56
CA MET A 1 -6.64 -10.21 2.66
C MET A 1 -5.48 -9.21 2.66
N ARG A 2 -4.96 -8.77 3.82
CA ARG A 2 -3.92 -7.73 3.87
C ARG A 2 -2.55 -8.38 4.20
N LEU A 3 -1.58 -8.34 3.27
CA LEU A 3 -0.27 -9.01 3.37
C LEU A 3 0.48 -8.74 4.69
N HIS A 4 0.39 -7.52 5.21
CA HIS A 4 1.02 -7.13 6.47
C HIS A 4 0.45 -7.81 7.71
N ALA A 5 -0.82 -8.21 7.67
CA ALA A 5 -1.47 -8.88 8.79
C ALA A 5 -1.01 -10.34 8.92
N LEU A 6 -0.32 -10.85 7.89
CA LEU A 6 0.23 -12.20 7.85
C LEU A 6 1.69 -12.26 8.30
N LYS A 7 2.43 -11.15 8.23
CA LYS A 7 3.81 -11.09 8.73
C LYS A 7 3.80 -11.09 10.26
N LYS A 8 4.55 -12.01 10.88
CA LYS A 8 4.98 -11.81 12.27
C LYS A 8 5.76 -10.49 12.33
N GLN A 9 5.49 -9.66 13.33
CA GLN A 9 6.29 -8.46 13.57
C GLN A 9 7.69 -8.90 14.00
N ASP A 10 8.60 -9.09 13.05
CA ASP A 10 10.00 -9.32 13.38
C ASP A 10 10.61 -8.03 13.94
N ALA A 11 11.25 -8.14 15.11
CA ALA A 11 11.96 -7.06 15.79
C ALA A 11 13.32 -6.71 15.13
N GLY A 12 13.63 -7.32 13.98
CA GLY A 12 14.83 -7.06 13.20
C GLY A 12 14.66 -5.80 12.36
N GLY A 13 15.63 -4.89 12.43
CA GLY A 13 15.60 -3.62 11.69
C GLY A 13 15.32 -3.80 10.20
N MET A 14 14.53 -2.86 9.67
CA MET A 14 14.04 -2.87 8.30
C MET A 14 15.21 -2.90 7.30
N LYS A 15 15.24 -3.89 6.41
CA LYS A 15 16.28 -3.95 5.38
C LYS A 15 15.95 -2.96 4.25
N PRO A 16 16.94 -2.25 3.68
CA PRO A 16 16.72 -1.47 2.47
C PRO A 16 16.13 -2.36 1.37
N GLY A 17 14.93 -2.03 0.88
CA GLY A 17 14.21 -2.82 -0.13
C GLY A 17 13.08 -3.71 0.39
N GLU A 18 12.82 -3.74 1.70
CA GLU A 18 11.61 -4.37 2.21
C GLU A 18 10.36 -3.56 1.83
N PRO A 19 9.26 -4.22 1.38
CA PRO A 19 7.99 -3.54 1.15
C PRO A 19 7.48 -2.91 2.46
N ASN A 20 7.34 -1.58 2.46
CA ASN A 20 7.01 -0.80 3.66
C ASN A 20 5.51 -0.54 3.83
N ILE A 21 4.70 -0.86 2.83
CA ILE A 21 3.25 -0.71 2.90
C ILE A 21 2.71 -1.85 3.76
N ARG A 22 2.59 -1.59 5.07
CA ARG A 22 1.99 -2.50 6.05
C ARG A 22 0.46 -2.43 6.02
N GLY A 23 -0.09 -2.30 4.81
CA GLY A 23 -1.48 -2.03 4.45
C GLY A 23 -2.04 -0.69 4.92
N ALA A 24 -2.82 -0.09 4.03
CA ALA A 24 -3.58 1.12 4.34
C ALA A 24 -4.95 0.71 4.90
N LEU A 25 -5.26 1.19 6.10
CA LEU A 25 -6.66 1.47 6.42
C LEU A 25 -7.10 2.60 5.49
N GLU A 26 -8.34 2.56 5.02
CA GLU A 26 -8.89 3.70 4.29
C GLU A 26 -8.87 4.93 5.21
N MET A 27 -8.71 6.13 4.66
CA MET A 27 -8.61 7.36 5.46
C MET A 27 -9.76 7.46 6.47
N GLU A 28 -10.99 7.15 6.05
CA GLU A 28 -12.17 7.20 6.92
C GLU A 28 -12.12 6.17 8.06
N GLU A 29 -11.51 5.00 7.85
CA GLU A 29 -11.29 4.01 8.91
C GLU A 29 -10.28 4.52 9.93
N LEU A 30 -9.19 5.16 9.48
CA LEU A 30 -8.20 5.79 10.35
C LEU A 30 -8.81 6.91 11.19
N LEU A 31 -9.62 7.77 10.58
CA LEU A 31 -10.26 8.89 11.28
C LEU A 31 -11.30 8.41 12.31
N LYS A 32 -12.08 7.37 12.00
CA LYS A 32 -13.01 6.75 12.95
C LYS A 32 -12.27 6.17 14.16
N LEU A 33 -11.13 5.51 13.93
CA LEU A 33 -10.30 4.99 15.01
C LEU A 33 -9.71 6.12 15.87
N ALA A 34 -9.26 7.21 15.25
CA ALA A 34 -8.77 8.37 15.99
C ALA A 34 -9.88 8.98 16.88
N GLN A 35 -11.10 9.09 16.35
CA GLN A 35 -12.26 9.59 17.10
C GLN A 35 -12.63 8.70 18.28
N SER A 36 -12.66 7.38 18.10
CA SER A 36 -12.92 6.46 19.21
C SER A 36 -11.83 6.50 20.29
N ALA A 37 -10.62 6.95 19.94
CA ALA A 37 -9.51 7.19 20.86
C ALA A 37 -9.49 8.61 21.47
N GLY A 38 -10.53 9.42 21.27
CA GLY A 38 -10.66 10.75 21.88
C GLY A 38 -9.98 11.89 21.12
N TRP A 39 -9.66 11.69 19.84
CA TRP A 39 -9.15 12.74 18.96
C TRP A 39 -10.26 13.32 18.09
N SER A 40 -10.23 14.61 17.84
CA SER A 40 -11.10 15.26 16.84
C SER A 40 -10.32 15.59 15.57
N VAL A 41 -10.99 15.57 14.43
CA VAL A 41 -10.41 15.99 13.16
C VAL A 41 -10.53 17.51 13.04
N ALA A 42 -9.43 18.22 13.16
CA ALA A 42 -9.41 19.67 13.03
C ALA A 42 -9.43 20.10 11.56
N ARG A 43 -8.61 19.42 10.73
CA ARG A 43 -8.51 19.66 9.28
C ARG A 43 -8.22 18.37 8.56
N ARG A 44 -8.60 18.28 7.29
CA ARG A 44 -8.23 17.19 6.40
C ARG A 44 -8.17 17.67 4.96
N GLY A 45 -7.47 16.91 4.12
CA GLY A 45 -7.41 17.19 2.70
C GLY A 45 -6.72 16.07 1.94
N VAL A 46 -6.55 16.34 0.65
CA VAL A 46 -5.88 15.47 -0.29
C VAL A 46 -4.79 16.29 -0.98
N VAL A 47 -3.64 15.67 -1.21
CA VAL A 47 -2.55 16.21 -2.03
C VAL A 47 -2.42 15.32 -3.25
N SER A 48 -2.69 15.88 -4.42
CA SER A 48 -2.44 15.21 -5.68
C SER A 48 -0.93 15.29 -5.98
N PRO A 49 -0.25 14.16 -6.24
CA PRO A 49 1.17 14.17 -6.57
C PRO A 49 1.41 14.85 -7.92
N PRO A 50 2.61 15.42 -8.16
CA PRO A 50 2.99 15.90 -9.48
C PRO A 50 2.90 14.79 -10.53
N GLU A 51 2.49 15.11 -11.76
CA GLU A 51 2.38 14.12 -12.85
C GLU A 51 3.71 13.40 -13.14
N ALA A 52 4.83 14.06 -12.91
CA ALA A 52 6.16 13.50 -13.10
C ALA A 52 6.58 12.50 -11.99
N MET A 53 5.81 12.38 -10.91
CA MET A 53 6.10 11.47 -9.80
C MET A 53 5.86 10.01 -10.24
N ARG A 54 6.90 9.18 -10.14
CA ARG A 54 6.93 7.82 -10.70
C ARG A 54 6.71 6.72 -9.67
N ASP A 55 6.42 7.06 -8.42
CA ASP A 55 6.24 6.12 -7.32
C ASP A 55 5.21 5.05 -7.66
N GLY A 56 4.03 5.42 -8.20
CA GLY A 56 3.02 4.44 -8.64
C GLY A 56 3.56 3.44 -9.67
N TYR A 57 4.35 3.92 -10.64
CA TYR A 57 4.99 3.06 -11.64
C TYR A 57 6.06 2.14 -11.04
N TRP A 58 6.90 2.66 -10.15
CA TRP A 58 7.94 1.88 -9.50
C TRP A 58 7.36 0.79 -8.61
N GLU A 59 6.35 1.10 -7.80
CA GLU A 59 5.69 0.12 -6.93
C GLU A 59 4.99 -0.96 -7.75
N ALA A 60 4.30 -0.60 -8.84
CA ALA A 60 3.70 -1.58 -9.74
C ALA A 60 4.76 -2.51 -10.34
N LYS A 61 5.89 -1.98 -10.82
CA LYS A 61 7.03 -2.77 -11.33
C LYS A 61 7.64 -3.69 -10.28
N ILE A 62 7.71 -3.27 -9.02
CA ILE A 62 8.20 -4.11 -7.93
C ILE A 62 7.23 -5.26 -7.68
N VAL A 63 5.92 -5.00 -7.58
CA VAL A 63 4.92 -6.04 -7.32
C VAL A 63 4.87 -7.07 -8.44
N THR A 64 5.05 -6.67 -9.70
CA THR A 64 5.11 -7.60 -10.84
C THR A 64 6.49 -8.24 -11.03
N SER A 65 7.50 -7.87 -10.22
CA SER A 65 8.83 -8.44 -10.36
C SER A 65 8.88 -9.89 -9.88
N ARG A 66 9.74 -10.69 -10.53
CA ARG A 66 10.05 -12.05 -10.07
C ARG A 66 10.54 -12.08 -8.61
N SER A 67 11.36 -11.09 -8.23
CA SER A 67 11.87 -10.96 -6.86
C SER A 67 10.76 -10.77 -5.82
N PHE A 68 9.66 -10.08 -6.16
CA PHE A 68 8.52 -9.96 -5.26
C PHE A 68 7.80 -11.30 -5.09
N GLN A 69 7.56 -12.01 -6.20
CA GLN A 69 6.90 -13.32 -6.17
C GLN A 69 7.71 -14.35 -5.36
N GLU A 70 9.01 -14.44 -5.62
CA GLU A 70 9.93 -15.28 -4.82
C GLU A 70 9.95 -14.85 -3.34
N GLY A 71 9.90 -13.54 -3.10
CA GLY A 71 9.78 -12.95 -1.77
C GLY A 71 8.54 -13.43 -1.02
N VAL A 72 7.38 -13.47 -1.67
CA VAL A 72 6.11 -13.98 -1.09
C VAL A 72 6.22 -15.48 -0.76
N LEU A 73 6.71 -16.30 -1.70
CA LEU A 73 6.86 -17.75 -1.51
C LEU A 73 7.86 -18.09 -0.40
N SER A 74 8.84 -17.23 -0.15
CA SER A 74 9.84 -17.43 0.91
C SER A 74 9.33 -17.11 2.33
N GLN A 75 8.12 -16.53 2.49
CA GLN A 75 7.60 -16.13 3.80
C GLN A 75 7.04 -17.29 4.64
N GLY A 76 6.89 -18.49 4.06
CA GLY A 76 6.30 -19.64 4.76
C GLY A 76 4.81 -19.46 5.06
N PHE A 77 4.09 -18.78 4.18
CA PHE A 77 2.64 -18.66 4.26
C PHE A 77 1.94 -19.97 3.88
N SER A 78 0.65 -20.09 4.17
CA SER A 78 -0.13 -21.20 3.63
C SER A 78 -0.35 -21.02 2.13
N ASN A 79 -0.52 -22.11 1.39
CA ASN A 79 -0.78 -22.06 -0.06
C ASN A 79 -1.94 -21.11 -0.42
N ALA A 80 -3.02 -21.11 0.37
CA ALA A 80 -4.17 -20.22 0.15
C ALA A 80 -3.82 -18.73 0.34
N GLN A 81 -2.91 -18.42 1.27
CA GLN A 81 -2.44 -17.05 1.49
C GLN A 81 -1.52 -16.60 0.35
N GLU A 82 -0.58 -17.45 -0.07
CA GLU A 82 0.30 -17.18 -1.20
C GLU A 82 -0.51 -16.95 -2.49
N GLU A 83 -1.43 -17.87 -2.79
CA GLU A 83 -2.33 -17.77 -3.94
C GLU A 83 -3.13 -16.46 -3.90
N SER A 84 -3.68 -16.10 -2.74
CA SER A 84 -4.47 -14.87 -2.60
C SER A 84 -3.67 -13.60 -2.90
N VAL A 85 -2.36 -13.60 -2.66
CA VAL A 85 -1.48 -12.44 -2.93
C VAL A 85 -1.01 -12.47 -4.38
N LEU A 86 -0.56 -13.63 -4.85
CA LEU A 86 0.01 -13.79 -6.20
C LEU A 86 -1.04 -13.69 -7.30
N ALA A 87 -2.32 -13.98 -7.01
CA ALA A 87 -3.42 -13.82 -7.98
C ALA A 87 -3.60 -12.38 -8.51
N PHE A 88 -3.10 -11.37 -7.80
CA PHE A 88 -3.17 -9.98 -8.25
C PHE A 88 -2.05 -9.59 -9.22
N VAL A 89 -0.93 -10.32 -9.23
CA VAL A 89 0.21 -10.02 -10.11
C VAL A 89 -0.18 -9.97 -11.59
N PRO A 90 -0.82 -11.01 -12.17
CA PRO A 90 -1.21 -10.96 -13.59
C PRO A 90 -2.24 -9.86 -13.90
N GLN A 91 -3.09 -9.49 -12.93
CA GLN A 91 -4.05 -8.40 -13.10
C GLN A 91 -3.34 -7.04 -13.19
N ILE A 92 -2.30 -6.84 -12.38
CA ILE A 92 -1.48 -5.62 -12.41
C ILE A 92 -0.68 -5.55 -13.71
N GLU A 93 -0.07 -6.66 -14.14
CA GLU A 93 0.64 -6.72 -15.43
C GLU A 93 -0.28 -6.33 -16.59
N GLN A 94 -1.48 -6.92 -16.65
CA GLN A 94 -2.47 -6.61 -17.68
C GLN A 94 -2.89 -5.13 -17.64
N ALA A 95 -3.13 -4.57 -16.46
CA ALA A 95 -3.48 -3.15 -16.32
C ALA A 95 -2.35 -2.23 -16.79
N MET A 96 -1.10 -2.58 -16.50
CA MET A 96 0.08 -1.83 -16.97
C MET A 96 0.20 -1.87 -18.50
N GLU A 97 0.00 -3.03 -19.12
CA GLU A 97 0.02 -3.18 -20.58
C GLU A 97 -1.09 -2.36 -21.26
N GLN A 98 -2.29 -2.36 -20.68
CA GLN A 98 -3.42 -1.56 -21.20
C GLN A 98 -3.12 -0.07 -21.16
N LEU A 99 -2.50 0.42 -20.08
CA LEU A 99 -2.08 1.83 -19.97
C LEU A 99 -1.04 2.17 -21.04
N GLU A 100 -0.05 1.30 -21.23
CA GLU A 100 0.98 1.49 -22.26
C GLU A 100 0.39 1.52 -23.68
N TYR A 101 -0.56 0.63 -23.97
CA TYR A 101 -1.26 0.57 -25.26
C TYR A 101 -1.98 1.88 -25.62
N VAL A 102 -2.59 2.55 -24.63
CA VAL A 102 -3.29 3.83 -24.84
C VAL A 102 -2.37 5.05 -24.68
N GLY A 103 -1.06 4.85 -24.52
CA GLY A 103 -0.10 5.94 -24.30
C GLY A 103 -0.19 6.59 -22.92
N ALA A 104 -0.89 5.97 -21.99
CA ALA A 104 -0.96 6.37 -20.59
C ALA A 104 0.14 5.70 -19.76
N ARG A 105 0.26 6.11 -18.49
CA ARG A 105 1.23 5.55 -17.54
C ARG A 105 0.55 5.31 -16.21
N VAL A 106 1.12 4.40 -15.42
CA VAL A 106 0.75 4.25 -14.01
C VAL A 106 1.05 5.57 -13.29
N THR A 107 0.02 6.14 -12.69
CA THR A 107 0.11 7.39 -11.90
C THR A 107 0.31 7.08 -10.43
N THR A 108 0.88 8.03 -9.71
CA THR A 108 0.98 7.96 -8.25
C THR A 108 -0.36 8.31 -7.62
N MET A 109 -0.78 7.55 -6.61
CA MET A 109 -2.05 7.78 -5.91
C MET A 109 -2.03 9.10 -5.15
N GLU A 110 -3.21 9.69 -4.95
CA GLU A 110 -3.36 10.86 -4.10
C GLU A 110 -3.05 10.54 -2.63
N VAL A 111 -2.49 11.52 -1.92
CA VAL A 111 -2.14 11.39 -0.52
C VAL A 111 -3.18 12.09 0.34
N ALA A 112 -3.92 11.32 1.12
CA ALA A 112 -4.80 11.83 2.17
C ALA A 112 -4.01 12.29 3.39
N TRP A 113 -4.37 13.44 3.96
CA TRP A 113 -3.83 13.93 5.23
C TRP A 113 -4.93 14.44 6.15
N ALA A 114 -4.69 14.32 7.46
CA ALA A 114 -5.55 14.90 8.48
C ALA A 114 -4.72 15.46 9.64
N VAL A 115 -5.18 16.57 10.21
CA VAL A 115 -4.69 17.13 11.46
C VAL A 115 -5.68 16.73 12.56
N LEU A 116 -5.16 16.05 13.57
CA LEU A 116 -5.92 15.59 14.72
C LEU A 116 -5.58 16.45 15.93
N GLU A 117 -6.60 16.79 16.70
CA GLU A 117 -6.46 17.50 17.96
C GLU A 117 -6.97 16.62 19.09
N ARG A 118 -6.22 16.60 20.20
CA ARG A 118 -6.65 15.91 21.41
C ARG A 118 -7.42 16.90 22.25
N GLN A 119 -8.67 16.59 22.55
CA GLN A 119 -9.44 17.40 23.49
C GLN A 119 -8.74 17.30 24.86
N GLN A 120 -8.28 18.44 25.38
CA GLN A 120 -7.85 18.50 26.78
C GLN A 120 -9.10 18.32 27.63
N VAL A 121 -9.12 17.22 28.38
CA VAL A 121 -10.08 17.01 29.47
C VAL A 121 -9.65 17.86 30.66
#